data_AF-A0A9E2FG86-F1
#
_entry.id   AF-A0A9E2FG86-F1
#
_cell.length_a   1.000
_cell.length_b   1.000
_cell.length_c   1.000
_cell.angle_alpha   90.00
_cell.angle_beta   90.00
_cell.angle_gamma   90.00
#
_symmetry.space_group_name_H-M   'P 1'
#
loop_
_entity.id
_entity.type
_entity.pdbx_description
1 polymer ?
#
loop_
_entity_poly.entity_id
_entity_poly.type
_entity_poly.pdbx_seq_one_letter_code
_entity_poly.pdbx_strand_id
1 'polypeptide(L)'
;MKTKMKRICFSSIILVLGLVNNGFSEDVTNRQIMEKLNDMDIRIARLETKVEEGQKSLQKQIDGLQNQMSNLQNLVIGGFGVVFAGIFTLMGFVLWDRRTALAPAIKRVEVLEKREENLERALKEFAMKESRLTEALKYAGVL
;
A
#
# COMPACT_ATOMS: atom_id res chain seq x y z
N MET A 1 -33.96 -64.82 -74.93
CA MET A 1 -33.37 -65.04 -73.58
C MET A 1 -32.02 -64.33 -73.35
N LYS A 2 -31.14 -64.20 -74.36
CA LYS A 2 -29.79 -63.59 -74.22
C LYS A 2 -29.75 -62.11 -73.78
N THR A 3 -30.78 -61.31 -74.07
CA THR A 3 -30.82 -59.86 -73.76
C THR A 3 -31.13 -59.56 -72.29
N LYS A 4 -31.90 -60.41 -71.59
CA LYS A 4 -32.20 -60.22 -70.15
C LYS A 4 -30.96 -60.49 -69.29
N MET A 5 -30.17 -61.51 -69.62
CA MET A 5 -29.00 -61.91 -68.84
C MET A 5 -27.86 -60.87 -68.90
N LYS A 6 -27.65 -60.23 -70.06
CA LYS A 6 -26.69 -59.11 -70.19
C LYS A 6 -27.08 -57.89 -69.35
N ARG A 7 -28.38 -57.57 -69.25
CA ARG A 7 -28.87 -56.44 -68.42
C ARG A 7 -28.66 -56.69 -66.93
N ILE A 8 -28.80 -57.93 -66.48
CA ILE A 8 -28.56 -58.32 -65.07
C ILE A 8 -27.07 -58.20 -64.71
N CYS A 9 -26.16 -58.66 -65.58
CA CYS A 9 -24.72 -58.45 -65.34
C CYS A 9 -24.32 -56.97 -65.32
N PHE A 10 -24.83 -56.16 -66.26
CA PHE A 10 -24.55 -54.73 -66.26
C PHE A 10 -25.07 -54.03 -65.00
N SER A 11 -26.28 -54.37 -64.57
CA SER A 11 -26.85 -53.84 -63.33
C SER A 11 -26.02 -54.23 -62.09
N SER A 12 -25.52 -55.47 -62.04
CA SER A 12 -24.66 -55.93 -60.94
C SER A 12 -23.33 -55.20 -60.90
N ILE A 13 -22.70 -55.01 -62.07
CA ILE A 13 -21.44 -54.26 -62.20
C ILE A 13 -21.60 -52.80 -61.77
N ILE A 14 -22.68 -52.14 -62.17
CA ILE A 14 -22.96 -50.75 -61.77
C ILE A 14 -23.19 -50.66 -60.26
N LEU A 15 -23.86 -51.65 -59.67
CA LEU A 15 -24.12 -51.70 -58.23
C LEU A 15 -22.81 -51.90 -57.44
N VAL A 16 -21.92 -52.78 -57.91
CA VAL A 16 -20.60 -52.98 -57.31
C VAL A 16 -19.72 -51.73 -57.44
N LEU A 17 -19.71 -51.08 -58.61
CA LEU A 17 -18.95 -49.83 -58.82
C LEU A 17 -19.47 -48.68 -57.92
N GLY A 18 -20.79 -48.59 -57.73
CA GLY A 18 -21.40 -47.61 -56.82
C GLY A 18 -20.98 -47.81 -55.37
N LEU A 19 -20.91 -49.07 -54.91
CA LEU A 19 -20.49 -49.38 -53.54
C LEU A 19 -19.00 -49.06 -53.28
N VAL A 20 -18.13 -49.33 -54.25
CA VAL A 20 -16.69 -49.03 -54.13
C VAL A 20 -16.42 -47.52 -54.09
N ASN A 21 -17.14 -46.73 -54.88
CA ASN A 21 -16.96 -45.26 -54.91
C ASN A 21 -17.39 -44.57 -53.60
N ASN A 22 -18.46 -45.06 -52.96
CA ASN A 22 -18.95 -44.49 -51.71
C ASN A 22 -17.94 -44.72 -50.57
N GLY A 23 -17.39 -45.93 -50.44
CA GLY A 23 -16.41 -46.23 -49.38
C GLY A 23 -15.09 -45.47 -49.52
N PHE A 24 -14.56 -45.33 -50.75
CA PHE A 24 -13.28 -44.66 -50.97
C PHE A 24 -13.35 -43.12 -50.75
N SER A 25 -14.50 -42.51 -51.05
CA SER A 25 -14.69 -41.06 -50.82
C SER A 25 -14.76 -40.70 -49.33
N GLU A 26 -15.32 -41.59 -48.51
CA GLU A 26 -15.44 -41.41 -47.06
C GLU A 26 -14.07 -41.56 -46.37
N ASP A 27 -13.26 -42.56 -46.78
CA ASP A 27 -11.91 -42.79 -46.23
C ASP A 27 -10.92 -41.66 -46.55
N VAL A 28 -10.94 -41.11 -47.77
CA VAL A 28 -10.08 -39.98 -48.15
C VAL A 28 -10.46 -38.72 -47.38
N THR A 29 -11.76 -38.50 -47.16
CA THR A 29 -12.27 -37.35 -46.39
C THR A 29 -11.87 -37.46 -44.91
N ASN A 30 -12.01 -38.64 -44.30
CA ASN A 30 -11.62 -38.88 -42.91
C ASN A 30 -10.12 -38.68 -42.65
N ARG A 31 -9.25 -39.06 -43.59
CA ARG A 31 -7.80 -38.82 -43.48
C ARG A 31 -7.46 -37.33 -43.50
N GLN A 32 -8.08 -36.56 -44.39
CA GLN A 32 -7.87 -35.11 -44.46
C GLN A 32 -8.37 -34.40 -43.19
N ILE A 33 -9.49 -34.85 -42.63
CA ILE A 33 -10.00 -34.36 -41.35
C ILE A 33 -8.99 -34.66 -40.24
N MET A 34 -8.46 -35.89 -40.18
CA MET A 34 -7.52 -36.30 -39.15
C MET A 34 -6.18 -35.57 -39.23
N GLU A 35 -5.68 -35.26 -40.43
CA GLU A 35 -4.50 -34.40 -40.60
C GLU A 35 -4.75 -32.97 -40.10
N LYS A 36 -5.92 -32.39 -40.42
CA LYS A 36 -6.28 -31.05 -39.93
C LYS A 36 -6.43 -31.02 -38.41
N LEU A 37 -7.01 -32.07 -37.81
CA LEU A 37 -7.11 -32.21 -36.36
C LEU A 37 -5.70 -32.27 -35.73
N ASN A 38 -4.80 -33.08 -36.28
CA ASN A 38 -3.43 -33.19 -35.76
C ASN A 38 -2.64 -31.87 -35.88
N ASP A 39 -2.77 -31.14 -37.01
CA ASP A 39 -2.14 -29.82 -37.14
C ASP A 39 -2.75 -28.80 -36.15
N MET A 40 -4.05 -28.87 -35.89
CA MET A 40 -4.70 -28.04 -34.86
C MET A 40 -4.21 -28.39 -33.45
N ASP A 41 -4.07 -29.67 -33.10
CA ASP A 41 -3.56 -30.11 -31.80
C ASP A 41 -2.12 -29.60 -31.57
N ILE A 42 -1.27 -29.69 -32.59
CA ILE A 42 0.11 -29.17 -32.54
C ILE A 42 0.13 -27.64 -32.37
N ARG A 43 -0.81 -26.92 -32.99
CA ARG A 43 -0.94 -25.46 -32.80
C ARG A 43 -1.45 -25.11 -31.42
N ILE A 44 -2.43 -25.85 -30.89
CA ILE A 44 -2.96 -25.66 -29.53
C ILE A 44 -1.85 -25.91 -28.51
N ALA A 45 -1.12 -27.02 -28.61
CA ALA A 45 0.00 -27.31 -27.71
C ALA A 45 1.06 -26.19 -27.73
N ARG A 46 1.38 -25.63 -28.91
CA ARG A 46 2.31 -24.49 -29.03
C ARG A 46 1.75 -23.18 -28.47
N LEU A 47 0.44 -23.00 -28.49
CA LEU A 47 -0.21 -21.82 -27.89
C LEU A 47 -0.25 -21.95 -26.37
N GLU A 48 -0.56 -23.14 -25.85
CA GLU A 48 -0.54 -23.43 -24.42
C GLU A 48 0.84 -23.17 -23.81
N THR A 49 1.91 -23.65 -24.46
CA THR A 49 3.28 -23.38 -23.98
C THR A 49 3.64 -21.90 -23.99
N LYS A 50 3.29 -21.17 -25.06
CA LYS A 50 3.51 -19.71 -25.12
C LYS A 50 2.71 -18.94 -24.09
N VAL A 51 1.47 -19.37 -23.82
CA VAL A 51 0.63 -18.78 -22.78
C VAL A 51 1.21 -19.06 -21.40
N GLU A 52 1.66 -20.27 -21.12
CA GLU A 52 2.29 -20.63 -19.85
C GLU A 52 3.60 -19.86 -19.62
N GLU A 53 4.46 -19.76 -20.64
CA GLU A 53 5.67 -18.95 -20.60
C GLU A 53 5.36 -17.47 -20.42
N GLY A 54 4.36 -16.95 -21.14
CA GLY A 54 3.87 -15.59 -21.01
C GLY A 54 3.38 -15.31 -19.59
N GLN A 55 2.53 -16.19 -19.03
CA GLN A 55 2.05 -16.09 -17.66
C GLN A 55 3.18 -16.15 -16.63
N LYS A 56 4.14 -17.06 -16.77
CA LYS A 56 5.31 -17.13 -15.89
C LYS A 56 6.15 -15.85 -15.95
N SER A 57 6.33 -15.28 -17.15
CA SER A 57 7.07 -14.02 -17.32
C SER A 57 6.36 -12.82 -16.69
N LEU A 58 5.03 -12.77 -16.79
CA LEU A 58 4.20 -11.75 -16.17
C LEU A 58 4.20 -11.91 -14.64
N GLN A 59 4.09 -13.15 -14.14
CA GLN A 59 4.14 -13.43 -12.72
C GLN A 59 5.47 -12.98 -12.10
N LYS A 60 6.61 -13.30 -12.75
CA LYS A 60 7.92 -12.81 -12.30
C LYS A 60 8.01 -11.28 -12.27
N GLN A 61 7.42 -10.60 -13.25
CA GLN A 61 7.40 -9.12 -13.27
C GLN A 61 6.51 -8.56 -12.16
N ILE A 62 5.34 -9.15 -11.94
CA ILE A 62 4.42 -8.76 -10.85
C ILE A 62 5.09 -8.98 -9.50
N ASP A 63 5.72 -10.13 -9.27
CA ASP A 63 6.43 -10.43 -8.02
C ASP A 63 7.61 -9.47 -7.81
N GLY A 64 8.35 -9.15 -8.88
CA GLY A 64 9.42 -8.15 -8.84
C GLY A 64 8.93 -6.76 -8.46
N LEU A 65 7.80 -6.32 -9.05
CA LEU A 65 7.17 -5.04 -8.73
C LEU A 65 6.61 -5.01 -7.31
N GLN A 66 6.00 -6.11 -6.85
CA GLN A 66 5.46 -6.22 -5.49
C GLN A 66 6.58 -6.13 -4.45
N ASN A 67 7.72 -6.77 -4.69
CA ASN A 67 8.89 -6.67 -3.82
C ASN A 67 9.46 -5.26 -3.76
N GLN A 68 9.54 -4.56 -4.91
CA GLN A 68 9.98 -3.16 -4.94
C GLN A 68 9.00 -2.25 -4.19
N MET A 69 7.70 -2.44 -4.39
CA MET A 69 6.66 -1.67 -3.71
C MET A 69 6.69 -1.89 -2.19
N SER A 70 6.88 -3.14 -1.75
CA SER A 70 7.02 -3.49 -0.34
C SER A 70 8.24 -2.84 0.30
N ASN A 71 9.40 -2.87 -0.39
CA ASN A 71 10.60 -2.19 0.09
C ASN A 71 10.45 -0.68 0.17
N LEU A 72 9.83 -0.05 -0.84
CA LEU A 72 9.55 1.38 -0.83
C LEU A 72 8.58 1.76 0.28
N GLN A 73 7.52 0.97 0.48
CA GLN A 73 6.56 1.19 1.56
C GLN A 73 7.23 1.06 2.93
N ASN A 74 8.07 0.05 3.14
CA ASN A 74 8.82 -0.10 4.39
C ASN A 74 9.81 1.05 4.62
N LEU A 75 10.49 1.54 3.58
CA LEU A 75 11.36 2.71 3.68
C LEU A 75 10.60 3.99 4.00
N VAL A 76 9.44 4.21 3.36
CA VAL A 76 8.60 5.37 3.63
C VAL A 76 8.06 5.31 5.05
N ILE A 77 7.42 4.20 5.45
CA ILE A 77 6.84 4.05 6.80
C ILE A 77 7.95 4.10 7.86
N GLY A 78 9.06 3.40 7.66
CA GLY A 78 10.20 3.39 8.58
C GLY A 78 10.87 4.77 8.68
N GLY A 79 11.13 5.41 7.54
CA GLY A 79 11.74 6.74 7.48
C GLY A 79 10.86 7.81 8.12
N PHE A 80 9.57 7.85 7.81
CA PHE A 80 8.61 8.73 8.47
C PHE A 80 8.54 8.43 9.98
N GLY A 81 8.52 7.15 10.37
CA GLY A 81 8.53 6.75 11.77
C GLY A 81 9.72 7.33 12.56
N VAL A 82 10.93 7.28 11.99
CA VAL A 82 12.13 7.85 12.62
C VAL A 82 12.04 9.38 12.72
N VAL A 83 11.58 10.05 11.66
CA VAL A 83 11.44 11.52 11.66
C VAL A 83 10.39 11.97 12.68
N PHE A 84 9.22 11.32 12.68
CA PHE A 84 8.17 11.62 13.66
C PHE A 84 8.64 11.32 15.08
N ALA A 85 9.28 10.18 15.33
CA ALA A 85 9.84 9.86 16.64
C ALA A 85 10.84 10.93 17.08
N GLY A 86 11.75 11.37 16.21
CA GLY A 86 12.68 12.46 16.50
C GLY A 86 11.99 13.76 16.89
N ILE A 87 10.96 14.17 16.12
CA ILE A 87 10.16 15.37 16.43
C ILE A 87 9.43 15.22 17.76
N PHE A 88 8.79 14.07 18.02
CA PHE A 88 8.10 13.82 19.29
C PHE A 88 9.05 13.75 20.47
N THR A 89 10.25 13.20 20.31
CA THR A 89 11.30 13.22 21.33
C THR A 89 11.74 14.65 21.62
N LEU A 90 11.96 15.48 20.60
CA LEU A 90 12.30 16.90 20.75
C LEU A 90 11.16 17.69 21.41
N MET A 91 9.92 17.51 20.96
CA MET A 91 8.72 18.13 21.56
C MET A 91 8.54 17.70 23.02
N GLY A 92 8.69 16.40 23.30
CA GLY A 92 8.63 15.86 24.65
C GLY A 92 9.73 16.43 25.53
N PHE A 93 10.96 16.55 25.01
CA PHE A 93 12.09 17.14 25.71
C PHE A 93 11.90 18.64 25.96
N VAL A 94 11.40 19.40 24.99
CA VAL A 94 11.12 20.84 25.14
C VAL A 94 9.97 21.10 26.11
N LEU A 95 8.91 20.30 26.06
CA LEU A 95 7.81 20.39 27.04
C LEU A 95 8.26 20.01 28.45
N TRP A 96 9.22 19.07 28.57
CA TRP A 96 9.87 18.76 29.84
C TRP A 96 10.72 19.93 30.33
N ASP A 97 11.58 20.48 29.48
CA ASP A 97 12.47 21.62 29.77
C ASP A 97 11.69 22.84 30.29
N ARG A 98 10.56 23.20 29.65
CA ARG A 98 9.74 24.33 30.10
C ARG A 98 9.13 24.11 31.49
N ARG A 99 8.69 22.89 31.83
CA ARG A 99 8.16 22.59 33.18
C ARG A 99 9.26 22.58 34.24
N THR A 100 10.48 22.17 33.90
CA THR A 100 11.61 22.17 34.85
C THR A 100 12.23 23.57 35.02
N ALA A 101 12.23 24.41 33.98
CA ALA A 101 12.79 25.76 34.00
C ALA A 101 11.83 26.85 34.55
N LEU A 102 10.51 26.74 34.33
CA LEU A 102 9.53 27.70 34.88
C LEU A 102 9.22 27.48 36.37
N ALA A 103 9.40 26.26 36.89
CA ALA A 103 9.15 25.96 38.29
C ALA A 103 10.01 26.79 39.29
N PRO A 104 11.32 26.98 39.08
CA PRO A 104 12.11 27.87 39.94
C PRO A 104 11.87 29.36 39.66
N ALA A 105 11.51 29.74 38.44
CA ALA A 105 11.24 31.14 38.09
C ALA A 105 9.97 31.66 38.78
N ILE A 106 8.89 30.87 38.76
CA ILE A 106 7.62 31.22 39.44
C ILE A 106 7.81 31.23 40.96
N LYS A 107 8.53 30.25 41.53
CA LYS A 107 8.85 30.24 42.97
C LYS A 107 9.71 31.44 43.40
N ARG A 108 10.62 31.93 42.55
CA ARG A 108 11.42 33.13 42.86
C ARG A 108 10.57 34.39 42.87
N VAL A 109 9.61 34.52 41.96
CA VAL A 109 8.66 35.65 41.94
C VAL A 109 7.78 35.65 43.20
N GLU A 110 7.22 34.49 43.58
CA GLU A 110 6.36 34.38 44.77
C GLU A 110 7.12 34.68 46.09
N VAL A 111 8.39 34.28 46.17
CA VAL A 111 9.25 34.61 47.32
C VAL A 111 9.61 36.09 47.37
N LEU A 112 9.73 36.76 46.22
CA LEU A 112 9.97 38.21 46.15
C LEU A 112 8.72 38.98 46.58
N GLU A 113 7.53 38.62 46.10
CA GLU A 113 6.25 39.25 46.51
C GLU A 113 6.01 39.13 48.03
N LYS A 114 6.23 37.94 48.61
CA LYS A 114 6.08 37.75 50.07
C LYS A 114 7.10 38.55 50.89
N ARG A 115 8.27 38.86 50.33
CA ARG A 115 9.27 39.70 50.99
C ARG A 115 8.88 41.17 50.93
N GLU A 116 8.37 41.64 49.80
CA GLU A 116 7.82 42.98 49.65
C GLU A 116 6.63 43.20 50.60
N GLU A 117 5.66 42.29 50.64
CA GLU A 117 4.48 42.43 51.53
C GLU A 117 4.86 42.48 53.02
N ASN A 118 5.85 41.68 53.44
CA ASN A 118 6.35 41.72 54.82
C ASN A 118 7.18 42.98 55.11
N LEU A 119 7.96 43.45 54.14
CA LEU A 119 8.69 44.72 54.23
C LEU A 119 7.72 45.89 54.33
N GLU A 120 6.70 45.95 53.49
CA GLU A 120 5.63 46.97 53.53
C GLU A 120 4.88 46.95 54.86
N ARG A 121 4.51 45.77 55.37
CA ARG A 121 3.82 45.65 56.65
C ARG A 121 4.70 46.10 57.82
N ALA A 122 5.98 45.71 57.83
CA ALA A 122 6.92 46.19 58.83
C ALA A 122 7.08 47.72 58.74
N LEU A 123 7.26 48.25 57.53
CA LEU A 123 7.44 49.68 57.29
C LEU A 123 6.19 50.47 57.69
N LYS A 124 4.98 49.94 57.46
CA LYS A 124 3.70 50.51 57.88
C LYS A 124 3.54 50.52 59.39
N GLU A 125 3.95 49.46 60.07
CA GLU A 125 3.91 49.35 61.54
C GLU A 125 4.94 50.28 62.21
N PHE A 126 6.12 50.44 61.61
CA PHE A 126 7.11 51.44 62.03
C PHE A 126 6.65 52.88 61.73
N ALA A 127 6.02 53.12 60.58
CA ALA A 127 5.50 54.44 60.21
C ALA A 127 4.31 54.89 61.07
N MET A 128 3.56 53.97 61.68
CA MET A 128 2.54 54.32 62.68
C MET A 128 3.13 54.69 64.05
N LYS A 129 4.38 54.27 64.34
CA LYS A 129 5.07 54.57 65.60
C LYS A 129 5.90 55.87 65.52
N GLU A 130 6.36 56.27 64.34
CA GLU A 130 7.10 57.52 64.10
C GLU A 130 6.41 58.42 63.07
N SER A 131 5.89 59.59 63.51
CA SER A 131 5.19 60.56 62.65
C SER A 131 6.02 61.09 61.47
N ARG A 132 7.36 61.08 61.60
CA ARG A 132 8.28 61.51 60.54
C ARG A 132 8.41 60.50 59.38
N LEU A 133 8.19 59.22 59.65
CA LEU A 133 8.23 58.16 58.62
C LEU A 133 6.92 58.10 57.82
N THR A 134 5.79 58.44 58.44
CA THR A 134 4.50 58.53 57.73
C THR A 134 4.54 59.58 56.62
N GLU A 135 5.15 60.74 56.87
CA GLU A 135 5.31 61.80 55.89
C GLU A 135 6.26 61.39 54.75
N ALA A 136 7.37 60.71 55.08
CA ALA A 136 8.32 60.21 54.08
C ALA A 136 7.71 59.13 53.17
N LEU A 137 6.89 58.22 53.72
CA LEU A 137 6.16 57.20 52.95
C LEU A 137 5.05 57.78 52.07
N LYS A 138 4.35 58.80 52.57
CA LYS A 138 3.34 59.54 51.81
C LYS A 138 3.95 60.31 50.63
N TYR A 139 5.18 60.78 50.78
CA TYR A 139 5.93 61.44 49.71
C TYR A 139 6.53 60.46 48.69
N ALA A 140 6.85 59.23 49.13
CA ALA A 140 7.36 58.15 48.29
C ALA A 140 6.28 57.38 47.49
N GLY A 141 4.99 57.71 47.66
CA GLY A 141 3.90 57.16 46.86
C GLY A 141 3.48 55.72 47.20
N VAL A 142 3.85 55.23 48.40
CA VAL A 142 3.52 53.87 48.90
C VAL A 142 2.24 53.89 49.77
N LEU A 143 1.50 55.02 49.77
CA LEU A 143 0.24 55.22 50.50
C LEU A 143 -0.79 55.91 49.61
#